data_AF-A0A4Z1KRH3-F1
#
_entry.id   AF-A0A4Z1KRH3-F1
#
_cell.length_a   1.000
_cell.length_b   1.000
_cell.length_c   1.000
_cell.angle_alpha   90.00
_cell.angle_beta   90.00
_cell.angle_gamma   90.00
#
_symmetry.space_group_name_H-M   'P 1'
#
loop_
_entity.id
_entity.type
_entity.pdbx_description
1 polymer ?
#
loop_
_entity_poly.entity_id
_entity_poly.type
_entity_poly.pdbx_seq_one_letter_code
_entity_poly.pdbx_strand_id
1 'polypeptide(L)'
;MSDNTQDVQVKGSCVQKPAETVSFLIENQEIHVNKAILFRKVHRFRGESFPITLNIDLLSFVAFTIWLHGDILPELNSVYHEEQGHITYFGYDPEALYKFATALNLEPLADNIMDCMRKAHLSVGIGFTKAQIEKIYNDRIIRCGFSLFASLWIRLEETRPNNYLKLLTKADRDELLKNEFIAVDVNLHRQAWFSGNQSRCRFHLHQFDIGEPCTRTHSISVRSWVLDKDGSFRELDEWRAQRGY
;
A
#
# COMPACT_ATOMS: atom_id res chain seq x y z
N MET A 1 62.06 22.04 -32.45
CA MET A 1 61.24 21.03 -33.14
C MET A 1 61.56 19.70 -32.50
N SER A 2 60.72 18.95 -31.80
CA SER A 2 59.39 19.12 -31.21
C SER A 2 59.27 17.94 -30.25
N ASP A 3 59.54 18.17 -28.97
CA ASP A 3 59.23 17.21 -27.90
C ASP A 3 57.73 17.24 -27.66
N ASN A 4 57.05 16.19 -28.10
CA ASN A 4 55.66 15.91 -27.77
C ASN A 4 55.53 14.40 -27.60
N THR A 5 55.85 13.92 -26.41
CA THR A 5 55.30 12.64 -25.93
C THR A 5 54.48 12.97 -24.71
N GLN A 6 53.17 12.94 -24.92
CA GLN A 6 52.14 13.21 -23.95
C GLN A 6 52.29 12.24 -22.78
N ASP A 7 52.43 12.80 -21.57
CA ASP A 7 52.11 12.10 -20.34
C ASP A 7 50.65 11.66 -20.39
N VAL A 8 50.44 10.38 -20.70
CA VAL A 8 49.15 9.72 -20.50
C VAL A 8 48.97 9.58 -19.00
N GLN A 9 48.30 10.57 -18.39
CA GLN A 9 47.68 10.43 -17.08
C GLN A 9 46.76 9.22 -17.12
N VAL A 10 47.25 8.10 -16.57
CA VAL A 10 46.43 6.95 -16.22
C VAL A 10 45.48 7.41 -15.12
N LYS A 11 44.31 7.90 -15.53
CA LYS A 11 43.18 8.13 -14.62
C LYS A 11 42.97 6.82 -13.88
N GLY A 12 43.12 6.88 -12.55
CA GLY A 12 42.85 5.77 -11.66
C GLY A 12 41.50 5.16 -12.01
N SER A 13 41.53 3.95 -12.54
CA SER A 13 40.35 3.13 -12.71
C SER A 13 39.87 2.85 -11.29
N CYS A 14 38.85 3.61 -10.86
CA CYS A 14 38.12 3.29 -9.65
C CYS A 14 37.45 1.95 -9.92
N VAL A 15 38.13 0.86 -9.54
CA VAL A 15 37.56 -0.48 -9.54
C VAL A 15 36.39 -0.41 -8.57
N GLN A 16 35.19 -0.21 -9.11
CA GLN A 16 33.96 -0.40 -8.35
C GLN A 16 33.97 -1.85 -7.92
N LYS A 17 34.28 -2.09 -6.63
CA LYS A 17 34.14 -3.41 -6.05
C LYS A 17 32.73 -3.91 -6.38
N PRO A 18 32.57 -5.15 -6.85
CA PRO A 18 31.24 -5.71 -7.08
C PRO A 18 30.44 -5.52 -5.80
N ALA A 19 29.27 -4.91 -5.94
CA ALA A 19 28.47 -4.57 -4.78
C ALA A 19 28.07 -5.86 -4.05
N GLU A 20 28.35 -5.94 -2.75
CA GLU A 20 27.92 -7.09 -1.95
C GLU A 20 26.40 -7.22 -2.02
N THR A 21 25.92 -8.42 -2.35
CA THR A 21 24.50 -8.75 -2.40
C THR A 21 24.14 -9.81 -1.37
N VAL A 22 22.87 -9.87 -1.02
CA VAL A 22 22.25 -10.95 -0.26
C VAL A 22 21.12 -11.55 -1.08
N SER A 23 20.81 -12.83 -0.86
CA SER A 23 19.83 -13.57 -1.67
C SER A 23 18.50 -13.80 -0.96
N PHE A 24 17.41 -13.66 -1.69
CA PHE A 24 16.06 -13.97 -1.23
C PHE A 24 15.44 -15.01 -2.15
N LEU A 25 14.71 -15.98 -1.57
CA LEU A 25 13.92 -16.95 -2.31
C LEU A 25 12.46 -16.50 -2.30
N ILE A 26 11.96 -16.14 -3.48
CA ILE A 26 10.61 -15.61 -3.73
C ILE A 26 9.98 -16.43 -4.85
N GLU A 27 8.87 -17.13 -4.59
CA GLU A 27 8.19 -17.96 -5.59
C GLU A 27 9.14 -18.92 -6.35
N ASN A 28 10.07 -19.55 -5.62
CA ASN A 28 11.13 -20.43 -6.14
C ASN A 28 12.18 -19.74 -7.04
N GLN A 29 12.25 -18.41 -7.03
CA GLN A 29 13.26 -17.62 -7.72
C GLN A 29 14.23 -16.99 -6.71
N GLU A 30 15.52 -17.06 -7.00
CA GLU A 30 16.55 -16.40 -6.20
C GLU A 30 16.78 -14.96 -6.71
N ILE A 31 16.60 -13.99 -5.83
CA ILE A 31 16.77 -12.56 -6.14
C ILE A 31 17.87 -11.99 -5.28
N HIS A 32 18.84 -11.34 -5.93
CA HIS A 32 19.96 -10.70 -5.26
C HIS A 32 19.68 -9.21 -5.02
N VAL A 33 19.75 -8.78 -3.77
CA VAL A 33 19.56 -7.38 -3.37
C VAL A 33 20.86 -6.82 -2.82
N ASN A 34 21.17 -5.56 -3.16
CA ASN A 34 22.33 -4.85 -2.62
C ASN A 34 22.28 -4.80 -1.08
N LYS A 35 23.28 -5.39 -0.44
CA LYS A 35 23.37 -5.53 1.02
C LYS A 35 23.40 -4.19 1.73
N ALA A 36 24.15 -3.22 1.21
CA ALA A 36 24.29 -1.90 1.82
C ALA A 36 22.95 -1.14 1.84
N ILE A 37 22.19 -1.21 0.74
CA ILE A 37 20.89 -0.55 0.61
C ILE A 37 19.85 -1.24 1.49
N LEU A 38 19.78 -2.57 1.47
CA LEU A 38 18.88 -3.34 2.30
C LEU A 38 19.12 -3.04 3.79
N PHE A 39 20.36 -3.18 4.26
CA PHE A 39 20.68 -3.04 5.68
C PHE A 39 20.58 -1.61 6.20
N ARG A 40 20.64 -0.62 5.31
CA ARG A 40 20.37 0.78 5.64
C ARG A 40 18.90 0.98 6.06
N LYS A 41 17.95 0.33 5.39
CA LYS A 41 16.50 0.53 5.63
C LYS A 41 15.85 -0.57 6.47
N VAL A 42 16.35 -1.80 6.36
CA VAL A 42 15.78 -2.98 7.02
C VAL A 42 16.81 -3.59 7.96
N HIS A 43 16.88 -3.06 9.17
CA HIS A 43 17.86 -3.49 10.17
C HIS A 43 17.66 -4.95 10.60
N ARG A 44 16.42 -5.46 10.55
CA ARG A 44 16.08 -6.84 10.92
C ARG A 44 16.89 -7.88 10.15
N PHE A 45 17.23 -7.62 8.89
CA PHE A 45 17.99 -8.57 8.06
C PHE A 45 19.51 -8.59 8.31
N ARG A 46 20.05 -7.72 9.16
CA ARG A 46 21.51 -7.65 9.41
C ARG A 46 22.07 -8.88 10.11
N GLY A 47 21.26 -9.55 10.93
CA GLY A 47 21.65 -10.73 11.71
C GLY A 47 21.21 -12.06 11.12
N GLU A 48 20.58 -12.04 9.94
CA GLU A 48 19.98 -13.22 9.33
C GLU A 48 21.00 -13.99 8.46
N SER A 49 20.74 -15.28 8.28
CA SER A 49 21.48 -16.12 7.33
C SER A 49 20.75 -16.14 5.99
N PHE A 50 21.49 -15.99 4.89
CA PHE A 50 20.96 -15.97 3.53
C PHE A 50 21.27 -17.29 2.80
N PRO A 51 20.39 -17.76 1.88
CA PRO A 51 19.19 -17.09 1.40
C PRO A 51 18.01 -17.11 2.38
N ILE A 52 17.21 -16.04 2.40
CA ILE A 52 15.97 -15.96 3.18
C ILE A 52 14.78 -16.24 2.27
N THR A 53 13.90 -17.17 2.68
CA THR A 53 12.62 -17.38 1.99
C THR A 53 11.57 -16.41 2.54
N LEU A 54 10.91 -15.65 1.66
CA LEU A 54 9.85 -14.73 2.07
C LEU A 54 8.52 -15.14 1.45
N ASN A 55 7.45 -15.05 2.25
CA ASN A 55 6.09 -15.30 1.79
C ASN A 55 5.47 -13.99 1.25
N ILE A 56 5.91 -13.60 0.06
CA ILE A 56 5.43 -12.45 -0.71
C ILE A 56 5.54 -12.81 -2.19
N ASP A 57 4.65 -12.30 -3.04
CA ASP A 57 4.73 -12.55 -4.48
C ASP A 57 5.91 -11.78 -5.11
N LEU A 58 6.36 -12.24 -6.28
CA LEU A 58 7.51 -11.65 -6.97
C LEU A 58 7.31 -10.16 -7.28
N LEU A 59 6.13 -9.75 -7.73
CA LEU A 59 5.87 -8.37 -8.15
C LEU A 59 5.90 -7.42 -6.94
N SER A 60 5.31 -7.82 -5.82
CA SER A 60 5.39 -7.08 -4.56
C SER A 60 6.81 -7.02 -4.00
N PHE A 61 7.59 -8.09 -4.13
CA PHE A 61 9.01 -8.04 -3.77
C PHE A 61 9.80 -7.07 -4.66
N VAL A 62 9.54 -7.06 -5.97
CA VAL A 62 10.14 -6.09 -6.90
C VAL A 62 9.76 -4.66 -6.50
N ALA A 63 8.48 -4.38 -6.21
CA ALA A 63 8.04 -3.08 -5.72
C ALA A 63 8.76 -2.65 -4.43
N PHE A 64 8.95 -3.57 -3.50
CA PHE A 64 9.76 -3.35 -2.30
C PHE A 64 11.22 -2.99 -2.64
N THR A 65 11.86 -3.71 -3.57
CA THR A 65 13.24 -3.38 -3.98
C THR A 65 13.34 -1.98 -4.59
N ILE A 66 12.39 -1.57 -5.44
CA ILE A 66 12.34 -0.20 -6.00
C ILE A 66 12.26 0.83 -4.87
N TRP A 67 11.39 0.59 -3.88
CA TRP A 67 11.27 1.46 -2.72
C TRP A 67 12.56 1.51 -1.88
N LEU A 68 13.28 0.39 -1.72
CA LEU A 68 14.57 0.37 -1.03
C LEU A 68 15.57 1.34 -1.67
N HIS A 69 15.54 1.46 -3.00
CA HIS A 69 16.43 2.34 -3.75
C HIS A 69 16.00 3.82 -3.71
N GLY A 70 14.71 4.11 -3.92
CA GLY A 70 14.24 5.47 -4.21
C GLY A 70 13.24 6.08 -3.22
N ASP A 71 12.82 5.35 -2.18
CA ASP A 71 11.72 5.76 -1.28
C ASP A 71 10.40 6.02 -2.01
N ILE A 72 10.26 5.46 -3.22
CA ILE A 72 9.12 5.60 -4.11
C ILE A 72 8.61 4.20 -4.45
N LEU A 73 7.29 4.00 -4.40
CA LEU A 73 6.67 2.79 -4.91
C LEU A 73 6.39 2.93 -6.41
N PRO A 74 6.43 1.82 -7.17
CA PRO A 74 5.87 1.81 -8.50
C PRO A 74 4.38 2.18 -8.47
N GLU A 75 3.85 2.63 -9.62
CA GLU A 75 2.44 2.96 -9.76
C GLU A 75 1.54 1.77 -9.40
N LEU A 76 0.58 2.01 -8.50
CA LEU A 76 -0.45 1.02 -8.17
C LEU A 76 -1.56 1.11 -9.20
N ASN A 77 -1.76 0.03 -9.95
CA ASN A 77 -2.87 -0.09 -10.89
C ASN A 77 -4.05 -0.77 -10.18
N SER A 78 -5.25 -0.23 -10.34
CA SER A 78 -6.45 -0.73 -9.69
C SER A 78 -7.61 -0.83 -10.67
N VAL A 79 -8.35 -1.94 -10.61
CA VAL A 79 -9.58 -2.12 -11.39
C VAL A 79 -10.72 -2.32 -10.42
N TYR A 80 -11.70 -1.42 -10.45
CA TYR A 80 -12.97 -1.63 -9.77
C TYR A 80 -13.89 -2.48 -10.63
N HIS A 81 -14.35 -3.59 -10.06
CA HIS A 81 -15.32 -4.50 -10.68
C HIS A 81 -16.70 -4.15 -10.15
N GLU A 82 -17.50 -3.44 -10.96
CA GLU A 82 -18.75 -2.83 -10.52
C GLU A 82 -19.84 -3.85 -10.14
N GLU A 83 -19.88 -4.98 -10.85
CA GLU A 83 -20.85 -6.04 -10.57
C GLU A 83 -20.54 -6.73 -9.23
N GLN A 84 -19.27 -7.02 -8.97
CA GLN A 84 -18.81 -7.76 -7.80
C GLN A 84 -18.52 -6.83 -6.60
N GLY A 85 -18.46 -5.52 -6.82
CA GLY A 85 -18.23 -4.54 -5.77
C GLY A 85 -16.87 -4.65 -5.10
N HIS A 86 -15.80 -4.94 -5.85
CA HIS A 86 -14.45 -5.03 -5.29
C HIS A 86 -13.39 -4.40 -6.19
N ILE A 87 -12.24 -4.09 -5.61
CA ILE A 87 -11.06 -3.61 -6.34
C ILE A 87 -10.05 -4.74 -6.44
N THR A 88 -9.53 -5.00 -7.65
CA THR A 88 -8.33 -5.81 -7.86
C THR A 88 -7.14 -4.91 -8.15
N TYR A 89 -5.98 -5.29 -7.63
CA TYR A 89 -4.73 -4.56 -7.80
C TYR A 89 -3.79 -5.27 -8.78
N PHE A 90 -3.03 -4.49 -9.55
CA PHE A 90 -2.03 -4.97 -10.50
C PHE A 90 -0.71 -4.20 -10.32
N GLY A 91 0.39 -4.87 -10.69
CA GLY A 91 1.75 -4.35 -10.54
C GLY A 91 2.41 -4.72 -9.21
N TYR A 92 1.63 -4.81 -8.13
CA TYR A 92 1.97 -5.47 -6.86
C TYR A 92 0.68 -5.68 -6.04
N ASP A 93 0.71 -6.59 -5.08
CA ASP A 93 -0.34 -6.76 -4.08
C ASP A 93 -0.07 -5.81 -2.89
N PRO A 94 -0.84 -4.71 -2.75
CA PRO A 94 -0.62 -3.77 -1.67
C PRO A 94 -0.98 -4.35 -0.29
N GLU A 95 -1.89 -5.33 -0.20
CA GLU A 95 -2.24 -5.97 1.07
C GLU A 95 -1.07 -6.85 1.56
N ALA A 96 -0.53 -7.68 0.66
CA ALA A 96 0.63 -8.52 0.97
C ALA A 96 1.87 -7.68 1.30
N LEU A 97 2.13 -6.64 0.50
CA LEU A 97 3.26 -5.74 0.73
C LEU A 97 3.12 -4.94 2.02
N TYR A 98 1.90 -4.53 2.40
CA TYR A 98 1.65 -3.88 3.68
C TYR A 98 1.93 -4.82 4.87
N LYS A 99 1.43 -6.06 4.81
CA LYS A 99 1.73 -7.09 5.84
C LYS A 99 3.24 -7.34 5.94
N PHE A 100 3.95 -7.39 4.82
CA PHE A 100 5.39 -7.52 4.79
C PHE A 100 6.11 -6.30 5.42
N ALA A 101 5.72 -5.09 5.05
CA ALA A 101 6.28 -3.85 5.59
C ALA A 101 6.08 -3.74 7.11
N THR A 102 4.87 -4.06 7.59
CA THR A 102 4.54 -4.05 9.02
C THR A 102 5.33 -5.11 9.79
N ALA A 103 5.46 -6.34 9.27
CA ALA A 103 6.28 -7.39 9.89
C ALA A 103 7.76 -7.00 10.01
N LEU A 104 8.26 -6.13 9.13
CA LEU A 104 9.62 -5.61 9.15
C LEU A 104 9.77 -4.28 9.90
N ASN A 105 8.69 -3.76 10.51
CA ASN A 105 8.63 -2.44 11.15
C ASN A 105 9.07 -1.29 10.21
N LEU A 106 8.66 -1.35 8.94
CA LEU A 106 8.94 -0.34 7.93
C LEU A 106 7.79 0.65 7.82
N GLU A 107 7.60 1.44 8.87
CA GLU A 107 6.52 2.45 8.96
C GLU A 107 6.41 3.35 7.71
N PRO A 108 7.49 3.94 7.16
CA PRO A 108 7.36 4.82 6.01
C PRO A 108 6.88 4.10 4.74
N LEU A 109 7.22 2.82 4.59
CA LEU A 109 6.74 1.98 3.49
C LEU A 109 5.26 1.63 3.70
N ALA A 110 4.90 1.19 4.91
CA ALA A 110 3.54 0.84 5.27
C ALA A 110 2.57 2.01 5.04
N ASP A 111 2.98 3.23 5.42
CA ASP A 111 2.22 4.46 5.20
C ASP A 111 2.04 4.78 3.72
N ASN A 112 3.12 4.68 2.93
CA ASN A 112 3.07 4.90 1.49
C ASN A 112 2.09 3.94 0.80
N ILE A 113 2.11 2.66 1.19
CA ILE A 113 1.17 1.64 0.68
C ILE A 113 -0.27 2.00 1.07
N MET A 114 -0.50 2.37 2.33
CA MET A 114 -1.83 2.76 2.80
C MET A 114 -2.38 3.97 2.07
N ASP A 115 -1.56 4.97 1.78
CA ASP A 115 -1.97 6.14 1.03
C ASP A 115 -2.29 5.81 -0.45
N CYS A 116 -1.55 4.89 -1.07
CA CYS A 116 -1.89 4.34 -2.39
C CYS A 116 -3.23 3.59 -2.37
N MET A 117 -3.44 2.67 -1.43
CA MET A 117 -4.71 1.93 -1.30
C MET A 117 -5.88 2.87 -1.03
N ARG A 118 -5.68 3.85 -0.13
CA ARG A 118 -6.69 4.85 0.20
C ARG A 118 -7.08 5.67 -1.02
N LYS A 119 -6.10 6.11 -1.82
CA LYS A 119 -6.36 6.84 -3.07
C LYS A 119 -7.13 5.98 -4.07
N ALA A 120 -6.83 4.68 -4.21
CA ALA A 120 -7.59 3.78 -5.09
C ALA A 120 -9.07 3.68 -4.68
N HIS A 121 -9.33 3.39 -3.39
CA HIS A 121 -10.69 3.27 -2.86
C HIS A 121 -11.47 4.60 -2.88
N LEU A 122 -10.84 5.71 -2.48
CA LEU A 122 -11.49 7.03 -2.48
C LEU A 122 -11.80 7.53 -3.89
N SER A 123 -10.93 7.24 -4.87
CA SER A 123 -11.16 7.61 -6.26
C SER A 123 -12.44 6.94 -6.79
N VAL A 124 -12.67 5.67 -6.50
CA VAL A 124 -13.91 5.01 -6.94
C VAL A 124 -15.10 5.32 -6.01
N GLY A 125 -14.82 5.72 -4.77
CA GLY A 125 -15.84 5.92 -3.76
C GLY A 125 -16.38 4.62 -3.17
N ILE A 126 -15.63 3.52 -3.29
CA ILE A 126 -16.04 2.18 -2.86
C ILE A 126 -15.19 1.67 -1.67
N GLY A 127 -15.87 1.02 -0.71
CA GLY A 127 -15.23 0.44 0.46
C GLY A 127 -14.86 -1.02 0.28
N PHE A 128 -15.28 -1.84 1.24
CA PHE A 128 -15.03 -3.28 1.27
C PHE A 128 -16.36 -4.02 1.44
N THR A 129 -16.45 -5.20 0.83
CA THR A 129 -17.55 -6.15 1.08
C THR A 129 -17.44 -6.72 2.50
N LYS A 130 -18.55 -7.30 3.00
CA LYS A 130 -18.57 -7.97 4.31
C LYS A 130 -17.46 -9.03 4.43
N ALA A 131 -17.32 -9.89 3.41
CA ALA A 131 -16.30 -10.94 3.39
C ALA A 131 -14.86 -10.38 3.42
N GLN A 132 -14.60 -9.28 2.71
CA GLN A 132 -13.29 -8.61 2.76
C GLN A 132 -13.00 -8.04 4.16
N ILE A 133 -14.00 -7.42 4.80
CA ILE A 133 -13.84 -6.91 6.17
C ILE A 133 -13.56 -8.05 7.14
N GLU A 134 -14.30 -9.14 7.08
CA GLU A 134 -14.07 -10.31 7.94
C GLU A 134 -12.67 -10.87 7.73
N LYS A 135 -12.20 -10.99 6.48
CA LYS A 135 -10.82 -11.40 6.17
C LYS A 135 -9.80 -10.45 6.82
N ILE A 136 -9.96 -9.13 6.65
CA ILE A 136 -9.05 -8.11 7.22
C ILE A 136 -8.91 -8.26 8.73
N TYR A 137 -10.02 -8.49 9.44
CA TYR A 137 -10.01 -8.64 10.90
C TYR A 137 -9.55 -10.04 11.36
N ASN A 138 -9.73 -11.07 10.53
CA ASN A 138 -9.28 -12.43 10.84
C ASN A 138 -7.77 -12.64 10.64
N ASP A 139 -7.11 -11.87 9.78
CA ASP A 139 -5.67 -11.96 9.50
C ASP A 139 -4.75 -11.42 10.64
N ARG A 140 -5.31 -11.26 11.85
CA ARG A 140 -4.66 -11.06 13.16
C ARG A 140 -3.65 -9.93 13.35
N ILE A 141 -3.55 -8.95 12.44
CA ILE A 141 -2.93 -7.65 12.77
C ILE A 141 -4.04 -6.69 13.25
N ILE A 142 -4.64 -7.01 14.40
CA ILE A 142 -5.73 -6.23 15.00
C ILE A 142 -5.16 -4.86 15.43
N ARG A 143 -5.77 -3.77 14.95
CA ARG A 143 -5.33 -2.36 15.09
C ARG A 143 -4.13 -1.95 14.21
N CYS A 144 -4.02 -2.49 13.00
CA CYS A 144 -3.21 -1.86 11.95
C CYS A 144 -4.01 -0.80 11.17
N GLY A 145 -3.29 0.05 10.45
CA GLY A 145 -3.86 1.06 9.57
C GLY A 145 -4.92 0.54 8.61
N PHE A 146 -4.75 -0.69 8.12
CA PHE A 146 -5.69 -1.32 7.19
C PHE A 146 -7.05 -1.67 7.85
N SER A 147 -7.05 -2.22 9.07
CA SER A 147 -8.27 -2.50 9.83
C SER A 147 -9.06 -1.23 10.20
N LEU A 148 -8.34 -0.16 10.53
CA LEU A 148 -8.93 1.15 10.79
C LEU A 148 -9.51 1.76 9.50
N PHE A 149 -8.86 1.55 8.36
CA PHE A 149 -9.38 2.00 7.07
C PHE A 149 -10.65 1.23 6.67
N ALA A 150 -10.71 -0.08 6.94
CA ALA A 150 -11.93 -0.85 6.72
C ALA A 150 -13.08 -0.39 7.63
N SER A 151 -12.83 -0.13 8.92
CA SER A 151 -13.89 0.36 9.83
C SER A 151 -14.38 1.77 9.48
N LEU A 152 -13.52 2.60 8.89
CA LEU A 152 -13.95 3.87 8.31
C LEU A 152 -15.07 3.63 7.27
N TRP A 153 -14.85 2.70 6.35
CA TRP A 153 -15.82 2.44 5.29
C TRP A 153 -17.14 1.93 5.86
N ILE A 154 -17.12 1.06 6.87
CA ILE A 154 -18.35 0.63 7.59
C ILE A 154 -19.12 1.85 8.12
N ARG A 155 -18.42 2.83 8.71
CA ARG A 155 -19.05 4.06 9.20
C ARG A 155 -19.60 4.94 8.06
N LEU A 156 -18.84 5.12 6.99
CA LEU A 156 -19.27 5.96 5.86
C LEU A 156 -20.51 5.38 5.15
N GLU A 157 -20.60 4.06 5.05
CA GLU A 157 -21.75 3.33 4.50
C GLU A 157 -23.08 3.64 5.25
N GLU A 158 -22.98 3.90 6.55
CA GLU A 158 -24.12 4.32 7.39
C GLU A 158 -24.57 5.75 7.04
N THR A 159 -23.62 6.66 6.80
CA THR A 159 -23.90 8.10 6.69
C THR A 159 -24.07 8.60 5.26
N ARG A 160 -23.67 7.82 4.24
CA ARG A 160 -23.74 8.26 2.84
C ARG A 160 -25.18 8.25 2.31
N PRO A 161 -25.63 9.31 1.62
CA PRO A 161 -26.99 9.39 1.08
C PRO A 161 -27.21 8.48 -0.13
N ASN A 162 -26.16 8.16 -0.89
CA ASN A 162 -26.25 7.41 -2.14
C ASN A 162 -26.08 5.90 -1.90
N ASN A 163 -27.10 5.12 -2.25
CA ASN A 163 -27.10 3.66 -2.07
C ASN A 163 -26.36 2.88 -3.18
N TYR A 164 -26.07 3.50 -4.33
CA TYR A 164 -25.59 2.76 -5.52
C TYR A 164 -24.13 2.28 -5.44
N LEU A 165 -23.30 2.84 -4.55
CA LEU A 165 -21.92 2.39 -4.26
C LEU A 165 -21.80 1.76 -2.88
N LYS A 166 -22.92 1.42 -2.25
CA LYS A 166 -22.90 0.78 -0.94
C LYS A 166 -22.64 -0.70 -1.10
N LEU A 167 -21.58 -1.20 -0.47
CA LEU A 167 -21.26 -2.63 -0.46
C LEU A 167 -21.85 -3.36 0.74
N LEU A 168 -22.32 -2.61 1.74
CA LEU A 168 -22.87 -3.18 2.97
C LEU A 168 -24.34 -2.79 3.12
N THR A 169 -25.19 -3.79 3.33
CA THR A 169 -26.56 -3.54 3.81
C THR A 169 -26.55 -3.15 5.29
N LYS A 170 -27.71 -2.69 5.80
CA LYS A 170 -27.86 -2.47 7.25
C LYS A 170 -27.64 -3.77 8.04
N ALA A 171 -28.18 -4.88 7.55
CA ALA A 171 -28.04 -6.19 8.19
C ALA A 171 -26.57 -6.63 8.24
N ASP A 172 -25.80 -6.44 7.17
CA ASP A 172 -24.37 -6.76 7.14
C ASP A 172 -23.60 -5.97 8.20
N ARG A 173 -23.89 -4.66 8.32
CA ARG A 173 -23.25 -3.80 9.32
C ARG A 173 -23.61 -4.23 10.74
N ASP A 174 -24.89 -4.47 11.01
CA ASP A 174 -25.35 -4.90 12.33
C ASP A 174 -24.71 -6.24 12.74
N GLU A 175 -24.44 -7.13 11.77
CA GLU A 175 -23.73 -8.38 12.00
C GLU A 175 -22.23 -8.18 12.22
N LEU A 176 -21.55 -7.38 11.39
CA LEU A 176 -20.13 -7.05 11.56
C LEU A 176 -19.85 -6.41 12.93
N LEU A 177 -20.77 -5.56 13.41
CA LEU A 177 -20.67 -4.89 14.71
C LEU A 177 -20.90 -5.82 15.92
N LYS A 178 -21.27 -7.10 15.71
CA LYS A 178 -21.24 -8.11 16.78
C LYS A 178 -19.81 -8.50 17.15
N ASN A 179 -18.84 -8.27 16.27
CA ASN A 179 -17.42 -8.42 16.59
C ASN A 179 -16.95 -7.19 17.38
N GLU A 180 -16.49 -7.41 18.62
CA GLU A 180 -16.08 -6.33 19.52
C GLU A 180 -14.93 -5.48 18.96
N PHE A 181 -13.95 -6.08 18.27
CA PHE A 181 -12.84 -5.34 17.68
C PHE A 181 -13.31 -4.41 16.56
N ILE A 182 -14.17 -4.91 15.67
CA ILE A 182 -14.78 -4.10 14.60
C ILE A 182 -15.60 -2.97 15.22
N ALA A 183 -16.40 -3.27 16.23
CA ALA A 183 -17.24 -2.27 16.90
C ALA A 183 -16.41 -1.16 17.56
N VAL A 184 -15.32 -1.51 18.25
CA VAL A 184 -14.38 -0.55 18.84
C VAL A 184 -13.78 0.35 17.76
N ASP A 185 -13.27 -0.22 16.67
CA ASP A 185 -12.62 0.54 15.61
C ASP A 185 -13.62 1.44 14.86
N VAL A 186 -14.84 0.98 14.62
CA VAL A 186 -15.92 1.81 14.04
C VAL A 186 -16.29 2.96 15.00
N ASN A 187 -16.34 2.70 16.31
CA ASN A 187 -16.66 3.71 17.31
C ASN A 187 -15.61 4.84 17.36
N LEU A 188 -14.34 4.55 17.08
CA LEU A 188 -13.31 5.58 16.97
C LEU A 188 -13.70 6.65 15.94
N HIS A 189 -14.34 6.25 14.83
CA HIS A 189 -14.77 7.14 13.73
C HIS A 189 -16.07 7.89 13.96
N ARG A 190 -16.75 7.71 15.11
CA ARG A 190 -18.00 8.43 15.42
C ARG A 190 -17.82 9.90 15.79
N GLN A 191 -16.59 10.33 16.07
CA GLN A 191 -16.28 11.74 16.32
C GLN A 191 -16.43 12.57 15.04
N ALA A 192 -16.75 13.86 15.19
CA ALA A 192 -16.96 14.77 14.06
C ALA A 192 -15.73 14.76 13.13
N TRP A 193 -15.94 14.30 11.90
CA TRP A 193 -14.97 14.46 10.82
C TRP A 193 -15.00 15.92 10.40
N PHE A 194 -14.21 16.76 11.06
CA PHE A 194 -14.07 18.14 10.61
C PHE A 194 -13.44 18.13 9.21
N SER A 195 -14.16 18.64 8.22
CA SER A 195 -13.70 18.81 6.83
C SER A 195 -12.50 19.75 6.68
N GLY A 196 -11.98 20.33 7.76
CA GLY A 196 -10.87 21.29 7.76
C GLY A 196 -9.54 20.79 8.33
N ASN A 197 -9.44 19.58 8.89
CA ASN A 197 -8.20 19.11 9.52
C ASN A 197 -7.74 17.75 8.95
N GLN A 198 -7.37 17.77 7.67
CA GLN A 198 -6.83 16.62 6.92
C GLN A 198 -5.43 16.16 7.41
N SER A 199 -4.89 16.78 8.46
CA SER A 199 -3.59 16.47 9.02
C SER A 199 -3.61 15.22 9.89
N ARG A 200 -4.71 14.86 10.56
CA ARG A 200 -4.72 13.71 11.47
C ARG A 200 -4.98 12.39 10.74
N CYS A 201 -3.95 11.58 10.49
CA CYS A 201 -4.12 10.28 9.83
C CYS A 201 -4.35 9.18 10.87
N ARG A 202 -5.48 8.47 10.75
CA ARG A 202 -5.83 7.35 11.64
C ARG A 202 -5.42 5.98 11.09
N PHE A 203 -4.86 5.95 9.89
CA PHE A 203 -4.64 4.72 9.11
C PHE A 203 -3.16 4.47 8.80
N HIS A 204 -2.29 5.34 9.26
CA HIS A 204 -0.84 5.23 9.12
C HIS A 204 -0.25 4.76 10.44
N LEU A 205 0.94 4.18 10.35
CA LEU A 205 1.71 3.63 11.46
C LEU A 205 2.83 4.62 11.79
N HIS A 206 2.52 5.87 12.13
CA HIS A 206 3.58 6.78 12.59
C HIS A 206 3.95 6.46 14.04
N GLN A 207 5.22 6.66 14.39
CA GLN A 207 5.74 6.69 15.76
C GLN A 207 4.99 7.60 16.76
N PHE A 208 4.12 8.48 16.26
CA PHE A 208 3.37 9.46 17.05
C PHE A 208 1.89 9.04 17.04
N ASP A 209 1.30 8.97 18.23
CA ASP A 209 -0.01 8.40 18.53
C ASP A 209 -1.12 8.65 17.49
N ILE A 210 -2.07 7.70 17.38
CA ILE A 210 -3.25 7.80 16.53
C ILE A 210 -3.92 9.17 16.74
N GLY A 211 -3.94 10.00 15.69
CA GLY A 211 -4.53 11.34 15.74
C GLY A 211 -3.54 12.50 15.72
N GLU A 212 -2.23 12.27 15.58
CA GLU A 212 -1.23 13.31 15.35
C GLU A 212 -1.18 13.79 13.88
N PRO A 213 -0.62 14.99 13.59
CA PRO A 213 -0.41 15.49 12.25
C PRO A 213 0.52 14.58 11.42
N CYS A 214 -0.01 14.01 10.35
CA CYS A 214 0.65 13.19 9.36
C CYS A 214 1.20 14.08 8.24
N THR A 215 2.49 14.40 8.28
CA THR A 215 3.19 15.03 7.16
C THR A 215 3.51 13.98 6.10
N ARG A 216 2.88 14.08 4.92
CA ARG A 216 3.19 13.21 3.78
C ARG A 216 4.46 13.67 3.08
N THR A 217 5.44 12.79 2.96
CA THR A 217 6.73 13.07 2.31
C THR A 217 7.02 12.13 1.13
N HIS A 218 6.09 11.26 0.76
CA HIS A 218 6.21 10.29 -0.33
C HIS A 218 5.25 10.61 -1.48
N SER A 219 5.55 10.10 -2.68
CA SER A 219 4.68 10.22 -3.85
C SER A 219 3.61 9.13 -3.86
N ILE A 220 2.37 9.52 -4.23
CA ILE A 220 1.23 8.60 -4.34
C ILE A 220 0.82 8.48 -5.81
N SER A 221 1.35 7.48 -6.51
CA SER A 221 0.97 7.17 -7.90
C SER A 221 -0.01 6.01 -7.95
N VAL A 222 -1.24 6.31 -8.38
CA VAL A 222 -2.33 5.33 -8.49
C VAL A 222 -3.07 5.62 -9.77
N ARG A 223 -3.28 4.57 -10.56
CA ARG A 223 -4.12 4.60 -11.75
C ARG A 223 -5.29 3.64 -11.58
N SER A 224 -6.47 4.09 -11.97
CA SER A 224 -7.71 3.38 -11.70
C SER A 224 -8.55 3.22 -12.96
N TRP A 225 -9.09 2.03 -13.13
CA TRP A 225 -10.04 1.67 -14.17
C TRP A 225 -11.30 1.08 -13.54
N VAL A 226 -12.35 1.02 -14.33
CA VAL A 226 -13.62 0.39 -13.96
C VAL A 226 -13.97 -0.65 -15.02
N LEU A 227 -14.24 -1.87 -14.56
CA LEU A 227 -15.01 -2.85 -15.32
C LEU A 227 -16.47 -2.67 -14.91
N ASP A 228 -17.26 -2.06 -15.79
CA ASP A 228 -18.66 -1.78 -15.51
C ASP A 228 -19.52 -3.06 -15.57
N LYS A 229 -20.78 -2.95 -15.12
CA LYS A 229 -21.73 -4.08 -15.09
C LYS A 229 -22.10 -4.60 -16.48
N ASP A 230 -21.84 -3.83 -17.53
CA ASP A 230 -22.10 -4.21 -18.92
C ASP A 230 -20.85 -4.86 -19.56
N GLY A 231 -19.78 -5.04 -18.79
CA GLY A 231 -18.52 -5.65 -19.22
C GLY A 231 -17.58 -4.71 -19.96
N SER A 232 -17.85 -3.40 -19.99
CA SER A 232 -16.95 -2.43 -20.60
C SER A 232 -15.84 -2.04 -19.63
N PHE A 233 -14.61 -2.05 -20.14
CA PHE A 233 -13.43 -1.61 -19.40
C PHE A 233 -13.08 -0.16 -19.77
N ARG A 234 -13.00 0.73 -18.78
CA ARG A 234 -12.80 2.18 -18.99
C ARG A 234 -11.85 2.76 -17.94
N GLU A 235 -11.16 3.83 -18.29
CA GLU A 235 -10.43 4.62 -17.29
C GLU A 235 -11.45 5.31 -16.36
N LEU A 236 -11.09 5.48 -15.08
CA LEU A 236 -12.03 5.97 -14.06
C LEU A 236 -12.66 7.33 -14.42
N ASP A 237 -11.88 8.24 -15.00
CA ASP A 237 -12.37 9.58 -15.37
C ASP A 237 -13.38 9.53 -16.52
N GLU A 238 -13.21 8.62 -17.48
CA GLU A 238 -14.19 8.38 -18.55
C GLU A 238 -15.49 7.80 -17.99
N TRP A 239 -15.38 6.83 -17.07
CA TRP A 239 -16.53 6.20 -16.42
C TRP A 239 -17.35 7.21 -15.59
N ARG A 240 -16.67 8.12 -14.88
CA ARG A 240 -17.31 9.21 -14.12
C ARG A 240 -18.06 10.18 -15.02
N ALA A 241 -17.43 10.61 -16.11
CA ALA A 241 -18.02 11.56 -17.06
C ALA A 241 -19.34 11.04 -17.66
N GLN A 242 -19.44 9.74 -17.95
CA GLN A 242 -20.68 9.13 -18.50
C GLN A 242 -21.83 9.10 -17.51
N ARG A 243 -21.55 9.15 -16.20
CA ARG A 243 -22.56 9.06 -15.14
C ARG A 243 -22.85 10.40 -14.47
N GLY A 244 -22.24 11.48 -14.95
CA GLY A 244 -22.44 12.84 -14.45
C GLY A 244 -21.81 13.09 -13.07
N TYR A 245 -20.70 12.41 -12.76
CA TYR A 245 -19.89 12.64 -11.56
C TYR A 245 -18.74 13.61 -11.81
#